data_AF-A0A950LS78-F1
#
_entry.id   AF-A0A950LS78-F1
#
_cell.length_a   1.000
_cell.length_b   1.000
_cell.length_c   1.000
_cell.angle_alpha   90.00
_cell.angle_beta   90.00
_cell.angle_gamma   90.00
#
_symmetry.space_group_name_H-M   'P 1'
#
loop_
_entity.id
_entity.type
_entity.pdbx_description
1 polymer ?
#
loop_
_entity_poly.entity_id
_entity_poly.type
_entity_poly.pdbx_seq_one_letter_code
_entity_poly.pdbx_strand_id
1 'polypeptide(L)'
;MSGQVLVGRAREIRAVSDADFVRAMEGLPGSMAARLAFMSPDHHMVRDFVVREMPRQPRPIAPRQIAAVTGLEIEKVTRILLDLERHLFFLVRNPAGDVSWAYPVTTERTAHHLSLSTGEKTFGA
;
A
#
# COMPACT_ATOMS: atom_id res chain seq x y z
N MET A 1 36.35 8.01 4.71
CA MET A 1 36.16 6.57 4.43
C MET A 1 35.00 6.46 3.48
N SER A 2 35.18 5.97 2.26
CA SER A 2 34.06 5.66 1.37
C SER A 2 33.48 4.33 1.83
N GLY A 3 32.33 4.36 2.50
CA GLY A 3 31.59 3.15 2.84
C GLY A 3 31.08 2.46 1.58
N GLN A 4 30.80 1.17 1.74
CA GLN A 4 30.05 0.40 0.76
C GLN A 4 28.70 0.04 1.36
N VAL A 5 27.65 0.20 0.56
CA VAL A 5 26.28 -0.19 0.90
C VAL A 5 25.94 -1.44 0.11
N LEU A 6 25.35 -2.44 0.77
CA LEU A 6 24.77 -3.59 0.08
C LEU A 6 23.34 -3.26 -0.35
N VAL A 7 23.08 -3.29 -1.65
CA VAL A 7 21.77 -3.01 -2.23
C VAL A 7 21.22 -4.28 -2.87
N GLY A 8 20.03 -4.69 -2.42
CA GLY A 8 19.26 -5.75 -3.06
C GLY A 8 18.55 -5.22 -4.31
N ARG A 9 18.73 -5.89 -5.45
CA ARG A 9 17.95 -5.68 -6.68
C ARG A 9 17.48 -7.02 -7.22
N ALA A 10 16.16 -7.23 -7.17
CA ALA A 10 15.53 -8.49 -7.55
C ALA A 10 16.20 -9.70 -6.85
N ARG A 11 16.99 -10.50 -7.58
CA ARG A 11 17.64 -11.71 -7.07
C ARG A 11 19.11 -11.52 -6.69
N GLU A 12 19.63 -10.30 -6.76
CA GLU A 12 21.03 -10.00 -6.54
C GLU A 12 21.24 -9.02 -5.40
N ILE A 13 22.33 -9.19 -4.66
CA ILE A 13 22.83 -8.20 -3.69
C ILE A 13 24.16 -7.69 -4.22
N ARG A 14 24.27 -6.38 -4.42
CA ARG A 14 25.47 -5.73 -4.97
C ARG A 14 26.01 -4.72 -3.96
N ALA A 15 27.33 -4.70 -3.78
CA ALA A 15 28.01 -3.62 -3.07
C ALA A 15 28.10 -2.40 -4.00
N VAL A 16 27.65 -1.24 -3.54
CA VAL A 16 27.77 0.05 -4.22
C VAL A 16 28.48 1.04 -3.31
N SER A 17 29.11 2.07 -3.89
CA SER A 17 29.69 3.14 -3.09
C SER A 17 28.59 3.97 -2.40
N ASP A 18 28.90 4.56 -1.25
CA ASP A 18 27.98 5.51 -0.58
C ASP A 18 27.53 6.63 -1.53
N ALA A 19 28.42 7.15 -2.37
CA ALA A 19 28.12 8.23 -3.30
C ALA A 19 27.12 7.80 -4.39
N ASP A 20 27.27 6.58 -4.91
CA ASP A 20 26.31 6.02 -5.88
C ASP A 20 24.96 5.73 -5.23
N PHE A 21 24.97 5.25 -3.98
CA PHE A 21 23.75 5.05 -3.21
C PHE A 21 23.00 6.37 -2.99
N VAL A 22 23.68 7.42 -2.53
CA VAL A 22 23.07 8.75 -2.30
C VAL A 22 22.48 9.30 -3.60
N ARG A 23 23.23 9.28 -4.71
CA ARG A 23 22.71 9.70 -6.03
C ARG A 23 21.48 8.90 -6.46
N ALA A 24 21.46 7.60 -6.21
CA ALA A 24 20.29 6.77 -6.52
C ALA A 24 19.08 7.15 -5.66
N MET A 25 19.30 7.47 -4.37
CA MET A 25 18.26 7.92 -3.44
C MET A 25 17.66 9.28 -3.85
N GLU A 26 18.47 10.20 -4.39
CA GLU A 26 18.00 11.51 -4.88
C GLU A 26 16.99 11.39 -6.03
N GLY A 27 17.10 10.35 -6.85
CA GLY A 27 16.15 10.07 -7.94
C GLY A 27 14.85 9.38 -7.50
N LEU A 28 14.77 8.86 -6.28
CA LEU A 28 13.61 8.10 -5.82
C LEU A 28 12.32 8.91 -5.79
N PRO A 29 12.27 10.15 -5.29
CA PRO A 29 11.03 10.92 -5.27
C PRO A 29 10.40 11.06 -6.67
N GLY A 30 11.20 11.36 -7.70
CA GLY A 30 10.73 11.46 -9.08
C GLY A 30 10.22 10.13 -9.62
N SER A 31 10.95 9.03 -9.37
CA SER A 31 10.52 7.70 -9.80
C SER A 31 9.21 7.25 -9.11
N MET A 32 9.04 7.59 -7.83
CA MET A 32 7.83 7.30 -7.07
C MET A 32 6.65 8.15 -7.58
N ALA A 33 6.87 9.44 -7.83
CA ALA A 33 5.85 10.33 -8.39
C ALA A 33 5.36 9.82 -9.76
N ALA A 34 6.29 9.41 -10.64
CA ALA A 34 5.94 8.83 -11.93
C ALA A 34 5.13 7.53 -11.78
N ARG A 35 5.49 6.65 -10.84
CA ARG A 35 4.74 5.41 -10.56
C ARG A 35 3.34 5.67 -10.04
N LEU A 36 3.13 6.77 -9.33
CA LEU A 36 1.83 7.15 -8.75
C LEU A 36 1.02 8.11 -9.63
N ALA A 37 1.53 8.51 -10.80
CA ALA A 37 0.90 9.51 -11.66
C ALA A 37 -0.48 9.10 -12.21
N PHE A 38 -0.85 7.82 -12.16
CA PHE A 38 -2.18 7.34 -12.53
C PHE A 38 -3.26 7.70 -11.50
N MET A 39 -2.87 8.02 -10.26
CA MET A 39 -3.81 8.26 -9.17
C MET A 39 -4.46 9.63 -9.29
N SER A 40 -5.77 9.64 -9.50
CA SER A 40 -6.59 10.85 -9.35
C SER A 40 -6.83 11.18 -7.86
N PRO A 41 -7.39 12.35 -7.53
CA PRO A 41 -7.81 12.67 -6.16
C PRO A 41 -8.73 11.61 -5.53
N ASP A 42 -9.61 11.00 -6.33
CA ASP A 42 -10.49 9.92 -5.85
C ASP A 42 -9.70 8.64 -5.52
N HIS A 43 -8.63 8.35 -6.27
CA HIS A 43 -7.74 7.22 -5.94
C HIS A 43 -7.06 7.45 -4.60
N HIS A 44 -6.57 8.66 -4.36
CA HIS A 44 -5.98 9.02 -3.07
C HIS A 44 -7.00 8.88 -1.94
N MET A 45 -8.21 9.41 -2.11
CA MET A 45 -9.27 9.31 -1.12
C MET A 45 -9.64 7.86 -0.78
N VAL A 46 -9.84 6.99 -1.78
CA VAL A 46 -10.13 5.56 -1.55
C VAL A 46 -8.96 4.87 -0.85
N ARG A 47 -7.73 5.07 -1.35
CA ARG A 47 -6.53 4.49 -0.76
C ARG A 47 -6.38 4.90 0.70
N ASP A 48 -6.43 6.21 0.98
CA ASP A 48 -6.18 6.77 2.30
C ASP A 48 -7.24 6.31 3.29
N PHE A 49 -8.50 6.22 2.86
CA PHE A 49 -9.56 5.62 3.66
C PHE A 49 -9.25 4.16 4.02
N VAL A 50 -8.99 3.33 3.02
CA VAL A 50 -8.75 1.89 3.23
C VAL A 50 -7.54 1.67 4.13
N VAL A 51 -6.40 2.31 3.84
CA VAL A 51 -5.16 2.19 4.64
C VAL A 51 -5.38 2.62 6.08
N ARG A 52 -6.10 3.73 6.30
CA ARG A 52 -6.36 4.26 7.63
C ARG A 52 -7.33 3.39 8.43
N GLU A 53 -8.36 2.86 7.78
CA GLU A 53 -9.41 2.13 8.49
C GLU A 53 -9.11 0.64 8.65
N MET A 54 -8.36 0.01 7.74
CA MET A 54 -8.08 -1.43 7.78
C MET A 54 -7.62 -1.95 9.15
N PRO A 55 -6.71 -1.29 9.89
CA PRO A 55 -6.29 -1.78 11.20
C PRO A 55 -7.42 -1.88 12.25
N ARG A 56 -8.51 -1.13 12.05
CA ARG A 56 -9.68 -1.09 12.95
C ARG A 56 -10.79 -2.05 12.53
N GLN A 57 -10.67 -2.64 11.35
CA GLN A 57 -11.71 -3.49 10.79
C GLN A 57 -11.42 -4.95 11.13
N PRO A 58 -12.35 -5.66 11.78
CA PRO A 58 -12.20 -7.10 12.03
C PRO A 58 -12.51 -7.94 10.78
N ARG A 59 -12.94 -7.31 9.68
CA ARG A 59 -13.37 -7.94 8.44
C ARG A 59 -12.91 -7.13 7.23
N PRO A 60 -12.78 -7.76 6.04
CA PRO A 60 -12.53 -7.05 4.80
C PRO A 60 -13.50 -5.87 4.57
N ILE A 61 -12.99 -4.79 3.99
CA ILE A 61 -13.77 -3.56 3.73
C ILE A 61 -14.49 -3.70 2.40
N ALA A 62 -15.83 -3.71 2.44
CA ALA A 62 -16.64 -3.84 1.24
C ALA A 62 -16.62 -2.56 0.38
N PRO A 63 -16.67 -2.66 -0.97
CA PRO A 63 -16.76 -1.50 -1.85
C PRO A 63 -17.93 -0.56 -1.52
N ARG A 64 -19.06 -1.12 -1.09
CA ARG A 64 -20.24 -0.34 -0.66
C ARG A 64 -19.97 0.53 0.57
N GLN A 65 -19.16 0.05 1.50
CA GLN A 65 -18.75 0.82 2.67
C GLN A 65 -17.84 1.99 2.27
N ILE A 66 -16.92 1.76 1.35
CA ILE A 66 -16.04 2.80 0.81
C ILE A 66 -16.87 3.86 0.08
N ALA A 67 -17.80 3.44 -0.77
CA ALA A 67 -18.73 4.34 -1.47
C ALA A 67 -19.53 5.21 -0.50
N ALA A 68 -20.08 4.61 0.55
CA ALA A 68 -20.85 5.32 1.57
C ALA A 68 -20.04 6.42 2.30
N VAL A 69 -18.77 6.17 2.60
CA VAL A 69 -17.91 7.14 3.30
C VAL A 69 -17.35 8.21 2.37
N THR A 70 -16.96 7.82 1.15
CA THR A 70 -16.34 8.73 0.19
C THR A 70 -17.35 9.56 -0.60
N GLY A 71 -18.63 9.18 -0.59
CA GLY A 71 -19.68 9.80 -1.40
C GLY A 71 -19.55 9.50 -2.90
N LEU A 72 -18.69 8.54 -3.27
CA LEU A 72 -18.50 8.12 -4.66
C LEU A 72 -19.51 7.04 -5.05
N GLU A 73 -19.90 7.04 -6.32
CA GLU A 73 -20.68 5.95 -6.92
C GLU A 73 -19.96 4.60 -6.79
N ILE A 74 -20.72 3.54 -6.53
CA ILE A 74 -20.17 2.21 -6.28
C ILE A 74 -19.37 1.68 -7.48
N GLU A 75 -19.80 1.95 -8.70
CA GLU A 75 -19.09 1.57 -9.93
C GLU A 75 -17.76 2.33 -10.07
N LYS A 76 -17.70 3.56 -9.57
CA LYS A 76 -16.46 4.35 -9.55
C LYS A 76 -15.49 3.80 -8.51
N VAL A 77 -15.97 3.48 -7.31
CA VAL A 77 -15.16 2.81 -6.27
C VAL A 77 -14.61 1.48 -6.77
N THR A 78 -15.44 0.63 -7.37
CA THR A 78 -14.99 -0.67 -7.89
C THR A 78 -13.91 -0.53 -8.96
N ARG A 79 -14.01 0.46 -9.85
CA ARG A 79 -12.95 0.75 -10.84
C ARG A 79 -11.66 1.24 -10.19
N ILE A 80 -11.76 2.17 -9.23
CA ILE A 80 -10.59 2.66 -8.49
C ILE A 80 -9.90 1.50 -7.75
N LEU A 81 -10.65 0.63 -7.09
CA LEU A 81 -10.09 -0.54 -6.41
C LEU A 81 -9.38 -1.48 -7.38
N LEU A 82 -9.93 -1.69 -8.57
CA LEU A 82 -9.29 -2.48 -9.63
C LEU A 82 -7.98 -1.84 -10.09
N ASP A 83 -7.96 -0.52 -10.28
CA ASP A 83 -6.76 0.21 -10.72
C ASP A 83 -5.69 0.20 -9.63
N LEU A 84 -6.07 0.40 -8.36
CA LEU A 84 -5.14 0.34 -7.23
C LEU A 84 -4.54 -1.05 -7.04
N GLU A 85 -5.35 -2.11 -7.13
CA GLU A 85 -4.91 -3.49 -7.00
C GLU A 85 -3.93 -3.90 -8.11
N ARG A 86 -4.21 -3.52 -9.37
CA ARG A 86 -3.33 -3.81 -10.51
C ARG A 86 -1.92 -3.26 -10.37
N HIS A 87 -1.76 -2.13 -9.66
CA HIS A 87 -0.46 -1.51 -9.43
C HIS A 87 0.27 -2.06 -8.18
N LEU A 88 -0.36 -3.01 -7.46
CA LEU A 88 0.18 -3.81 -6.34
C LEU A 88 0.86 -3.00 -5.23
N PHE A 89 0.47 -1.74 -5.05
CA PHE A 89 1.21 -0.83 -4.17
C PHE A 89 0.47 -0.46 -2.89
N PHE A 90 -0.81 -0.78 -2.76
CA PHE A 90 -1.62 -0.24 -1.67
C PHE A 90 -2.64 -1.19 -1.07
N LEU A 91 -3.25 -2.08 -1.86
CA LEU A 91 -4.31 -2.95 -1.39
C LEU A 91 -4.46 -4.22 -2.26
N VAL A 92 -5.09 -5.23 -1.68
CA VAL A 92 -5.48 -6.50 -2.33
C VAL A 92 -6.92 -6.82 -1.92
N ARG A 93 -7.70 -7.36 -2.86
CA ARG A 93 -9.07 -7.80 -2.62
C ARG A 93 -9.18 -9.32 -2.49
N ASN A 94 -10.12 -9.75 -1.68
CA ASN A 94 -10.50 -11.16 -1.57
C ASN A 94 -11.40 -11.58 -2.77
N PRO A 95 -11.77 -12.87 -2.89
CA PRO A 95 -12.64 -13.34 -3.97
C PRO A 95 -14.04 -12.70 -4.02
N ALA A 96 -14.52 -12.12 -2.90
CA ALA A 96 -15.78 -11.38 -2.86
C ALA A 96 -15.64 -9.93 -3.38
N GLY A 97 -14.41 -9.48 -3.67
CA GLY A 97 -14.12 -8.12 -4.11
C GLY A 97 -13.98 -7.12 -2.95
N ASP A 98 -13.96 -7.59 -1.70
CA ASP A 98 -13.72 -6.76 -0.53
C ASP A 98 -12.22 -6.59 -0.30
N VAL A 99 -11.80 -5.45 0.21
CA VAL A 99 -10.39 -5.21 0.49
C VAL A 99 -9.99 -5.97 1.76
N SER A 100 -9.11 -6.97 1.64
CA SER A 100 -8.65 -7.79 2.78
C SER A 100 -7.23 -7.48 3.25
N TRP A 101 -6.46 -6.74 2.44
CA TRP A 101 -5.15 -6.21 2.81
C TRP A 101 -4.98 -4.79 2.29
N ALA A 102 -4.37 -3.93 3.10
CA ALA A 102 -3.91 -2.62 2.71
C ALA A 102 -2.66 -2.27 3.51
N TYR A 103 -1.64 -1.70 2.87
CA TYR A 103 -0.32 -1.57 3.48
C TYR A 103 -0.37 -0.90 4.88
N PRO A 104 0.23 -1.50 5.93
CA PRO A 104 0.95 -2.78 5.97
C PRO A 104 0.11 -3.96 6.51
N VAL A 105 -1.20 -3.81 6.69
CA VAL A 105 -2.04 -4.69 7.51
C VAL A 105 -3.04 -5.52 6.69
N THR A 106 -3.45 -6.68 7.22
CA THR A 106 -4.51 -7.52 6.67
C THR A 106 -5.52 -7.92 7.73
N THR A 107 -6.76 -8.16 7.29
CA THR A 107 -7.81 -8.81 8.09
C THR A 107 -7.63 -10.33 8.16
N GLU A 108 -6.78 -10.90 7.29
CA GLU A 108 -6.50 -12.33 7.26
C GLU A 108 -5.48 -12.69 8.35
N ARG A 109 -5.61 -13.89 8.92
CA ARG A 109 -4.67 -14.36 9.93
C ARG A 109 -3.34 -14.67 9.28
N THR A 110 -2.27 -14.06 9.77
CA THR A 110 -0.89 -14.37 9.41
C THR A 110 -0.08 -14.71 10.68
N ALA A 111 1.14 -15.19 10.52
CA ALA A 111 2.07 -15.36 11.64
C ALA A 111 2.56 -14.02 12.21
N HIS A 112 2.35 -12.92 11.49
CA HIS A 112 2.85 -11.59 11.83
C HIS A 112 1.79 -10.81 12.62
N HIS A 113 1.79 -10.98 13.94
CA HIS A 113 0.92 -10.21 14.83
C HIS A 113 1.46 -8.79 15.03
N LEU A 114 0.63 -7.79 14.78
CA LEU A 114 0.94 -6.38 14.95
C LEU A 114 0.13 -5.77 16.10
N SER A 115 0.78 -4.92 16.88
CA SER A 115 0.12 -4.01 17.83
C SER A 115 0.49 -2.59 17.44
N LEU A 116 -0.51 -1.78 17.09
CA LEU A 116 -0.30 -0.38 16.72
C LEU A 116 -0.22 0.49 17.98
N SER A 117 0.46 1.64 17.86
CA SER A 117 0.56 2.63 18.95
C SER A 117 -0.80 3.19 19.38
N THR A 118 -1.80 3.11 18.50
CA THR A 118 -3.19 3.49 18.73
C THR A 118 -4.02 2.40 19.43
N GLY A 119 -3.44 1.22 19.70
CA GLY A 119 -4.03 0.15 20.50
C GLY A 119 -4.68 -0.98 19.71
N GLU A 120 -4.91 -0.82 18.41
CA GLU A 120 -5.43 -1.88 17.54
C GLU A 120 -4.44 -3.06 17.45
N LYS A 121 -4.99 -4.28 17.46
CA LYS A 121 -4.26 -5.52 17.25
C LYS A 121 -4.70 -6.13 15.92
N THR A 122 -3.75 -6.38 15.02
CA THR A 122 -4.03 -6.82 13.66
C THR A 122 -2.91 -7.72 13.15
N PHE A 123 -2.94 -8.08 11.87
CA PHE A 123 -1.94 -8.90 11.21
C PHE A 123 -1.20 -8.09 10.15
N GLY A 124 0.10 -8.32 10.02
CA GLY A 124 0.89 -7.85 8.88
C GLY A 124 0.86 -8.85 7.73
N ALA A 125 1.00 -8.38 6.49
CA ALA A 125 1.22 -9.26 5.33
C ALA A 125 2.52 -8.95 4.59
#